data_AF-A0A6G3X296-F1
#
_entry.id   AF-A0A6G3X296-F1
#
_cell.length_a   1.000
_cell.length_b   1.000
_cell.length_c   1.000
_cell.angle_alpha   90.00
_cell.angle_beta   90.00
_cell.angle_gamma   90.00
#
_symmetry.space_group_name_H-M   'P 1'
#
loop_
_entity.id
_entity.type
_entity.pdbx_description
1 polymer ?
#
loop_
_entity_poly.entity_id
_entity_poly.type
_entity_poly.pdbx_seq_one_letter_code
_entity_poly.pdbx_strand_id
1 'polypeptide(L)'
;MAHTRVHLDTWTRRTGLVHRESARKRFEQADFGSFVGMVYPTADEEHLDLVADWFVWLFLVDDQLDDGHLGRSPERVRSVVDRMRAVVDGSAPEPLPG
;
A
#
# COMPACT_ATOMS: atom_id res chain seq x y z
N MET A 1 2.68 -9.13 15.85
CA MET A 1 2.09 -7.83 16.24
C MET A 1 3.14 -6.73 16.42
N ALA A 2 3.97 -6.74 17.47
CA ALA A 2 4.99 -5.70 17.68
C ALA A 2 6.07 -5.70 16.57
N HIS A 3 6.49 -6.89 16.13
CA HIS A 3 7.38 -7.09 14.98
C HIS A 3 6.86 -6.37 13.72
N THR A 4 5.65 -6.73 13.29
CA THR A 4 4.99 -6.19 12.10
C THR A 4 4.82 -4.67 12.12
N ARG A 5 4.62 -4.05 13.29
CA ARG A 5 4.59 -2.58 13.39
C ARG A 5 5.95 -1.94 13.06
N VAL A 6 7.04 -2.53 13.56
CA VAL A 6 8.41 -2.05 13.28
C VAL A 6 8.76 -2.28 11.81
N HIS A 7 8.36 -3.43 11.25
CA HIS A 7 8.49 -3.73 9.83
C HIS A 7 7.79 -2.67 8.97
N LEU A 8 6.52 -2.37 9.26
CA LEU A 8 5.73 -1.39 8.50
C LEU A 8 6.31 0.04 8.54
N ASP A 9 6.79 0.51 9.70
CA ASP A 9 7.45 1.82 9.80
C ASP A 9 8.71 1.86 8.92
N THR A 10 9.50 0.79 8.94
CA THR A 10 10.71 0.68 8.13
C THR A 10 10.39 0.62 6.63
N TRP A 11 9.41 -0.21 6.25
CA TRP A 11 9.02 -0.42 4.86
C TRP A 11 8.44 0.84 4.23
N THR A 12 7.51 1.52 4.91
CA THR A 12 6.88 2.76 4.41
C THR A 12 7.88 3.90 4.22
N ARG A 13 8.88 4.01 5.11
CA ARG A 13 9.98 4.98 4.96
C ARG A 13 10.87 4.64 3.76
N ARG A 14 11.22 3.36 3.59
CA ARG A 14 12.12 2.91 2.51
C ARG A 14 11.49 3.07 1.13
N THR A 15 10.21 2.74 0.99
CA THR A 15 9.49 2.85 -0.30
C THR A 15 9.10 4.29 -0.61
N GLY A 16 9.08 5.16 0.40
CA GLY A 16 8.61 6.52 0.29
C GLY A 16 7.09 6.62 0.15
N LEU A 17 6.33 5.53 0.15
CA LEU A 17 4.90 5.54 -0.16
C LEU A 17 4.07 6.46 0.75
N VAL A 18 4.54 6.74 1.96
CA VAL A 18 3.91 7.68 2.90
C VAL A 18 4.79 8.92 3.07
N HIS A 19 4.56 9.93 2.23
CA HIS A 19 5.39 11.15 2.20
C HIS A 19 4.97 12.26 3.18
N ARG A 20 3.67 12.33 3.51
CA ARG A 20 3.13 13.41 4.35
C ARG A 20 3.10 12.98 5.80
N GLU A 21 3.57 13.84 6.70
CA GLU A 21 3.54 13.58 8.15
C GLU A 21 2.12 13.31 8.67
N SER A 22 1.11 13.99 8.10
CA SER A 22 -0.30 13.72 8.42
C SER A 22 -0.77 12.35 7.95
N ALA A 23 -0.29 11.86 6.81
CA ALA A 23 -0.57 10.51 6.32
C ALA A 23 0.15 9.47 7.19
N ARG A 24 1.38 9.74 7.60
CA ARG A 24 2.16 8.88 8.51
C ARG A 24 1.48 8.73 9.87
N LYS A 25 0.97 9.82 10.43
CA LYS A 25 0.22 9.77 11.69
C LYS A 25 -1.10 8.99 11.57
N ARG A 26 -1.86 9.17 10.48
CA ARG A 26 -3.07 8.35 10.24
C ARG A 26 -2.73 6.88 10.06
N PHE A 27 -1.65 6.59 9.37
CA PHE A 27 -1.13 5.24 9.17
C PHE A 27 -0.77 4.56 10.49
N GLU A 28 -0.02 5.24 11.37
CA GLU A 28 0.30 4.76 12.71
C GLU A 28 -0.95 4.51 13.56
N GLN A 29 -1.98 5.37 13.42
CA GLN A 29 -3.27 5.22 14.11
C GLN A 29 -4.14 4.08 13.58
N ALA A 30 -4.07 3.78 12.29
CA ALA A 30 -4.83 2.70 11.66
C ALA A 30 -4.40 1.30 12.13
N ASP A 31 -3.15 1.19 12.62
CA ASP A 31 -2.64 -0.01 13.28
C ASP A 31 -2.81 -1.30 12.47
N PHE A 32 -2.30 -1.27 11.24
CA PHE A 32 -2.36 -2.41 10.32
C PHE A 32 -1.69 -3.66 10.89
N GLY A 33 -0.65 -3.51 11.71
CA GLY A 33 0.02 -4.63 12.37
C GLY A 33 -0.92 -5.41 13.30
N SER A 34 -1.75 -4.73 14.09
CA SER A 34 -2.78 -5.41 14.91
C SER A 34 -3.91 -5.98 14.07
N PHE A 35 -4.34 -5.23 13.05
CA PHE A 35 -5.41 -5.65 12.14
C PHE A 35 -5.08 -6.98 11.45
N VAL A 36 -3.92 -7.08 10.78
CA VAL A 36 -3.57 -8.29 10.03
C VAL A 36 -3.38 -9.51 10.93
N GLY A 37 -2.85 -9.33 12.14
CA GLY A 37 -2.72 -10.45 13.07
C GLY A 37 -4.06 -10.91 13.66
N MET A 38 -5.12 -10.09 13.63
CA MET A 38 -6.48 -10.55 13.92
C MET A 38 -7.10 -11.31 12.75
N VAL A 39 -6.83 -10.88 11.52
CA VAL A 39 -7.34 -11.53 10.29
C VAL A 39 -6.64 -12.86 10.01
N TYR A 40 -5.32 -12.93 10.27
CA TYR A 40 -4.47 -14.09 10.02
C TYR A 40 -3.77 -14.56 11.31
N PRO A 41 -4.52 -15.07 12.30
CA PRO A 41 -3.99 -15.35 13.64
C PRO A 41 -2.97 -16.49 13.70
N THR A 42 -2.90 -17.32 12.65
CA THR A 42 -2.00 -18.48 12.57
C THR A 42 -0.85 -18.28 11.58
N ALA A 43 -0.75 -17.11 10.95
CA ALA A 43 0.36 -16.80 10.07
C ALA A 43 1.65 -16.58 10.87
N ASP A 44 2.78 -16.99 10.29
CA ASP A 44 4.09 -16.66 10.85
C ASP A 44 4.45 -15.19 10.59
N GLU A 45 5.58 -14.75 11.14
CA GLU A 45 6.00 -13.35 11.08
C GLU A 45 6.24 -12.86 9.65
N GLU A 46 6.82 -13.69 8.78
CA GLU A 46 7.11 -13.33 7.39
C GLU A 46 5.82 -13.14 6.58
N HIS A 47 4.86 -14.05 6.74
CA HIS A 47 3.56 -13.93 6.08
C HIS A 47 2.75 -12.75 6.63
N LEU A 48 2.80 -12.49 7.94
CA LEU A 48 2.14 -11.34 8.54
C LEU A 48 2.69 -10.02 8.01
N ASP A 49 4.02 -9.92 7.88
CA ASP A 49 4.68 -8.72 7.36
C ASP A 49 4.37 -8.49 5.88
N LEU A 50 4.37 -9.54 5.07
CA LEU A 50 3.98 -9.45 3.65
C LEU A 50 2.53 -9.00 3.48
N VAL A 51 1.61 -9.59 4.24
CA VAL A 51 0.20 -9.22 4.21
C VAL A 51 0.02 -7.79 4.70
N ALA A 52 0.74 -7.39 5.75
CA ALA A 52 0.74 -6.01 6.22
C ALA A 52 1.12 -5.05 5.11
N ASP A 53 2.28 -5.25 4.45
CA ASP A 53 2.75 -4.42 3.33
C ASP A 53 1.69 -4.34 2.21
N TRP A 54 1.06 -5.46 1.88
CA TRP A 54 -0.01 -5.51 0.88
C TRP A 54 -1.22 -4.66 1.27
N PHE A 55 -1.70 -4.77 2.51
CA PHE A 55 -2.83 -3.95 2.99
C PHE A 55 -2.47 -2.46 2.99
N VAL A 56 -1.27 -2.08 3.42
CA VAL A 56 -0.83 -0.68 3.37
C VAL A 56 -0.88 -0.15 1.95
N TRP A 57 -0.30 -0.88 1.01
CA TRP A 57 -0.30 -0.49 -0.40
C TRP A 57 -1.73 -0.36 -0.94
N LEU A 58 -2.60 -1.33 -0.63
CA LEU A 58 -3.99 -1.34 -1.06
C LEU A 58 -4.75 -0.11 -0.56
N PHE A 59 -4.65 0.23 0.72
CA PHE A 59 -5.33 1.41 1.28
C PHE A 59 -4.79 2.72 0.69
N LEU A 60 -3.49 2.81 0.41
CA LEU A 60 -2.94 4.00 -0.26
C LEU A 60 -3.46 4.17 -1.68
N VAL A 61 -3.65 3.08 -2.42
CA VAL A 61 -4.24 3.11 -3.76
C VAL A 61 -5.73 3.47 -3.67
N ASP A 62 -6.46 2.85 -2.75
CA ASP A 62 -7.88 3.11 -2.49
C ASP A 62 -8.14 4.59 -2.16
N ASP A 63 -7.34 5.20 -1.27
CA ASP A 63 -7.39 6.64 -0.95
C ASP A 63 -7.23 7.51 -2.22
N GLN A 64 -6.40 7.11 -3.20
CA GLN A 64 -6.27 7.87 -4.46
C GLN A 64 -7.48 7.71 -5.38
N LEU A 65 -8.18 6.59 -5.31
CA LEU A 65 -9.40 6.34 -6.07
C LEU A 65 -10.59 7.06 -5.44
N ASP A 66 -10.75 7.01 -4.12
CA ASP A 66 -11.89 7.57 -3.42
C ASP A 66 -11.77 9.09 -3.22
N ASP A 67 -10.65 9.54 -2.63
CA ASP A 67 -10.45 10.94 -2.25
C ASP A 67 -9.54 11.70 -3.25
N GLY A 68 -8.78 10.97 -4.06
CA GLY A 68 -7.82 11.52 -5.00
C GLY A 68 -8.42 12.03 -6.31
N HIS A 69 -7.55 12.63 -7.13
CA HIS A 69 -7.89 13.09 -8.48
C HIS A 69 -7.85 11.95 -9.50
N LEU A 70 -7.29 10.79 -9.12
CA LEU A 70 -7.19 9.60 -9.97
C LEU A 70 -8.59 9.02 -10.24
N GLY A 71 -9.41 8.80 -9.22
CA GLY A 71 -10.74 8.20 -9.38
C GLY A 71 -11.76 9.04 -10.16
N ARG A 72 -11.46 10.30 -10.45
CA ARG A 72 -12.35 11.21 -11.19
C ARG A 72 -12.37 10.97 -12.71
N SER A 73 -11.49 10.10 -13.24
CA SER A 73 -11.46 9.74 -14.66
C SER A 73 -11.23 8.23 -14.83
N PRO A 74 -12.21 7.50 -15.39
CA PRO A 74 -12.05 6.07 -15.67
C PRO A 74 -10.84 5.75 -16.56
N GLU A 75 -10.49 6.65 -17.47
CA GLU A 75 -9.33 6.50 -18.37
C GLU A 75 -8.02 6.60 -17.60
N ARG A 76 -7.90 7.54 -16.66
CA ARG A 76 -6.72 7.66 -15.79
C ARG A 76 -6.60 6.48 -14.84
N VAL A 77 -7.70 6.02 -14.25
CA VAL A 77 -7.74 4.81 -13.41
C VAL A 77 -7.22 3.61 -14.21
N ARG A 78 -7.74 3.38 -15.41
CA ARG A 78 -7.31 2.28 -16.28
C ARG A 78 -5.81 2.34 -16.56
N SER A 79 -5.30 3.51 -16.97
CA SER A 79 -3.88 3.71 -17.24
C SER A 79 -2.99 3.37 -16.04
N VAL A 80 -3.36 3.80 -14.83
CA VAL A 80 -2.60 3.49 -13.62
C VAL A 80 -2.68 2.01 -13.26
N VAL A 81 -3.86 1.40 -13.34
CA VAL A 81 -4.05 -0.03 -13.05
C VAL A 81 -3.28 -0.91 -14.04
N ASP A 82 -3.27 -0.59 -15.33
CA ASP A 82 -2.51 -1.32 -16.35
C ASP A 82 -1.01 -1.29 -16.04
N ARG A 83 -0.49 -0.16 -15.55
CA ARG A 83 0.92 -0.04 -15.13
C ARG A 83 1.22 -0.82 -13.86
N MET A 84 0.33 -0.81 -12.87
CA MET A 84 0.47 -1.64 -11.66
C MET A 84 0.49 -3.13 -12.03
N ARG A 85 -0.41 -3.54 -12.92
CA ARG A 85 -0.48 -4.91 -13.43
C ARG A 85 0.80 -5.32 -14.17
N ALA A 86 1.34 -4.44 -15.02
CA ALA A 86 2.59 -4.71 -15.71
C ALA A 86 3.74 -5.06 -14.74
N VAL A 87 3.84 -4.33 -13.62
CA VAL A 87 4.84 -4.61 -12.56
C VAL A 87 4.60 -5.97 -11.91
N VAL A 88 3.35 -6.30 -11.58
CA VAL A 88 2.98 -7.60 -10.98
C VAL A 88 3.28 -8.76 -11.95
N ASP A 89 3.02 -8.55 -13.24
CA ASP A 89 3.28 -9.53 -14.31
C ASP A 89 4.78 -9.62 -14.68
N GLY A 90 5.67 -8.84 -14.03
CA GLY A 90 7.12 -8.86 -14.27
C GLY A 90 7.56 -8.15 -15.55
N SER A 91 6.69 -7.33 -16.14
CA SER A 91 6.97 -6.53 -17.33
C SER A 91 7.25 -5.06 -16.97
N ALA A 92 7.94 -4.33 -17.85
CA ALA A 92 8.19 -2.91 -17.62
C ALA A 92 6.91 -2.10 -17.94
N PRO A 93 6.40 -1.27 -17.00
CA PRO A 93 5.26 -0.41 -17.30
C PRO A 93 5.64 0.62 -18.35
N GLU A 94 4.74 0.92 -19.29
CA GLU A 94 4.99 1.99 -20.27
C GLU A 94 5.25 3.34 -19.58
N PRO A 95 6.10 4.21 -20.18
CA PRO A 95 6.33 5.56 -19.68
C PRO A 95 5.03 6.37 -19.65
N LEU A 96 4.92 7.27 -18.67
CA LEU A 96 3.80 8.21 -18.64
C LEU A 96 3.89 9.13 -19.88
N PRO A 97 2.76 9.40 -20.58
CA PRO A 97 2.72 10.50 -21.53
C PRO A 97 2.99 11.81 -20.77
N GLY A 98 3.88 12.64 -21.35
CA GLY A 98 4.26 13.95 -20.80
C GLY A 98 3.19 15.02 -20.92
#